data_AF-A0A9D7MEF3-F1
#
_entry.id   AF-A0A9D7MEF3-F1
#
_cell.length_a   1.000
_cell.length_b   1.000
_cell.length_c   1.000
_cell.angle_alpha   90.00
_cell.angle_beta   90.00
_cell.angle_gamma   90.00
#
_symmetry.space_group_name_H-M   'P 1'
#
loop_
_entity.id
_entity.type
_entity.pdbx_description
1 polymer ?
#
loop_
_entity_poly.entity_id
_entity_poly.type
_entity_poly.pdbx_seq_one_letter_code
_entity_poly.pdbx_strand_id
1 'polypeptide(L)'
;MSDVARKHEHFMREALVLAAAAADAGDVPVGCVIVRGDVVVGRGANEIQRMSDPTRHAEMVAIEDAVRTIGEKFLDDCTMYVTLEPCAMCAGAIVLSRIPSLVYGASDEKTGACRSVFEIVDDPRLNHRAIVRTGILEAECSELLSRFFAERRQQVPEQTEEAPLPKAGILWLVPTPIGNLDDMTLRAVKTLREADVIVCEDTRHTSPMLKRYDVPKKPLLSYHEHNERDRAREIVDRISKGQRIALVSDAGMPGISDPGYRAVRACIEAGYTVTALPGASAMVTAAAASGLPTDVLTFVGFPPQKKGRTAFLERFLHQAATVIMYESPYRVLDLMRDIERVTGPLRQAVVARELSKLHEEYIRGTVGSIVADLSQRASIKGECVVLVGGEEEPGDA
;
A
#
# COMPACT_ATOMS: atom_id res chain seq x y z
N MET A 1 -39.38 28.80 -22.51
CA MET A 1 -38.24 29.43 -21.83
C MET A 1 -38.31 30.93 -22.00
N SER A 2 -38.00 31.70 -20.96
CA SER A 2 -37.84 33.16 -21.05
C SER A 2 -36.57 33.52 -21.84
N ASP A 3 -36.50 34.73 -22.38
CA ASP A 3 -35.32 35.23 -23.11
C ASP A 3 -34.04 35.22 -22.24
N VAL A 4 -34.20 35.42 -20.92
CA VAL A 4 -33.10 35.36 -19.94
C VAL A 4 -32.52 33.94 -19.82
N ALA A 5 -33.38 32.91 -19.78
CA ALA A 5 -32.91 31.53 -19.71
C ALA A 5 -32.15 31.12 -20.98
N ARG A 6 -32.65 31.55 -22.16
CA ARG A 6 -31.97 31.32 -23.45
C ARG A 6 -30.59 31.98 -23.49
N LYS A 7 -30.46 33.18 -22.93
CA LYS A 7 -29.18 33.90 -22.84
C LYS A 7 -28.15 33.15 -22.00
N HIS A 8 -28.54 32.64 -20.83
CA HIS A 8 -27.62 31.88 -19.99
C HIS A 8 -27.17 30.56 -20.65
N GLU A 9 -28.08 29.83 -21.29
CA GLU A 9 -27.72 28.63 -22.04
C GLU A 9 -26.77 28.95 -23.20
N HIS A 10 -27.00 30.04 -23.94
CA HIS A 10 -26.14 30.43 -25.06
C HIS A 10 -24.68 30.61 -24.63
N PHE A 11 -24.42 31.38 -23.58
CA PHE A 11 -23.05 31.62 -23.12
C PHE A 11 -22.44 30.42 -22.39
N MET A 12 -23.25 29.59 -21.72
CA MET A 12 -22.76 28.33 -21.18
C MET A 12 -22.34 27.36 -22.29
N ARG A 13 -23.03 27.35 -23.45
CA ARG A 13 -22.59 26.59 -24.63
C ARG A 13 -21.27 27.11 -25.20
N GLU A 14 -21.03 28.42 -25.21
CA GLU A 14 -19.70 28.96 -25.56
C GLU A 14 -18.61 28.50 -24.58
N ALA A 15 -18.90 28.48 -23.28
CA ALA A 15 -17.98 27.94 -22.28
C ALA A 15 -17.71 26.44 -22.48
N LEU A 16 -18.72 25.63 -22.84
CA LEU A 16 -18.56 24.21 -23.18
C LEU A 16 -17.68 23.96 -24.40
N VAL A 17 -17.70 24.85 -25.40
CA VAL A 17 -16.78 24.77 -26.55
C VAL A 17 -15.32 24.92 -26.10
N LEU A 18 -15.05 25.86 -25.19
CA LEU A 18 -13.72 26.06 -24.61
C LEU A 18 -13.31 24.88 -23.72
N ALA A 19 -14.24 24.33 -22.94
CA ALA A 19 -14.01 23.14 -22.12
C ALA A 19 -13.65 21.91 -22.97
N ALA A 20 -14.33 21.71 -24.10
CA ALA A 20 -14.01 20.65 -25.05
C ALA A 20 -12.60 20.82 -25.63
N ALA A 21 -12.23 22.04 -26.02
CA ALA A 21 -10.89 22.34 -26.51
C ALA A 21 -9.79 22.11 -25.45
N ALA A 22 -10.08 22.34 -24.15
CA ALA A 22 -9.17 21.96 -23.07
C ALA A 22 -8.99 20.44 -22.98
N ALA A 23 -10.09 19.67 -23.04
CA ALA A 23 -10.02 18.21 -23.06
C ALA A 23 -9.19 17.68 -24.23
N ASP A 24 -9.42 18.20 -25.45
CA ASP A 24 -8.67 17.81 -26.66
C ASP A 24 -7.17 18.09 -26.51
N ALA A 25 -6.79 19.09 -25.72
CA ALA A 25 -5.41 19.42 -25.39
C ALA A 25 -4.85 18.67 -24.16
N GLY A 26 -5.63 17.78 -23.54
CA GLY A 26 -5.22 16.98 -22.38
C GLY A 26 -5.40 17.67 -21.02
N ASP A 27 -6.04 18.83 -20.97
CA ASP A 27 -6.39 19.55 -19.76
C ASP A 27 -7.79 19.16 -19.25
N VAL A 28 -8.05 19.31 -17.94
CA VAL A 28 -9.39 19.06 -17.38
C VAL A 28 -10.41 19.96 -18.12
N PRO A 29 -11.55 19.44 -18.60
CA PRO A 29 -12.46 20.19 -19.46
C PRO A 29 -13.27 21.22 -18.68
N VAL A 30 -12.62 22.34 -18.35
CA VAL A 30 -13.25 23.52 -17.79
C VAL A 30 -13.07 24.66 -18.78
N GLY A 31 -14.18 25.33 -19.10
CA GLY A 31 -14.22 26.48 -19.98
C GLY A 31 -14.98 27.61 -19.32
N CYS A 32 -14.61 28.83 -19.65
CA CYS A 32 -15.15 30.05 -19.05
C CYS A 32 -15.26 31.17 -20.09
N VAL A 33 -16.38 31.89 -20.06
CA VAL A 33 -16.55 33.16 -20.80
C VAL A 33 -17.00 34.27 -19.86
N ILE A 34 -16.53 35.49 -20.12
CA ILE A 34 -16.95 36.71 -19.42
C ILE A 34 -17.68 37.59 -20.43
N VAL A 35 -18.87 38.05 -20.06
CA VAL A 35 -19.81 38.76 -20.95
C VAL A 35 -20.14 40.13 -20.38
N ARG A 36 -20.03 41.18 -21.19
CA ARG A 36 -20.51 42.54 -20.89
C ARG A 36 -21.68 42.85 -21.83
N GLY A 37 -22.88 43.00 -21.28
CA GLY A 37 -24.11 43.09 -22.10
C GLY A 37 -24.40 41.77 -22.82
N ASP A 38 -24.28 41.76 -24.15
CA ASP A 38 -24.42 40.58 -25.02
C ASP A 38 -23.11 40.21 -25.73
N VAL A 39 -21.99 40.83 -25.34
CA VAL A 39 -20.69 40.65 -25.98
C VAL A 39 -19.76 39.87 -25.05
N VAL A 40 -19.19 38.78 -25.55
CA VAL A 40 -18.11 38.06 -24.86
C VAL A 40 -16.83 38.89 -24.94
N VAL A 41 -16.37 39.34 -23.78
CA VAL A 41 -15.18 40.18 -23.60
C VAL A 41 -13.96 39.38 -23.12
N GLY A 42 -14.15 38.20 -22.54
CA GLY A 42 -13.06 37.31 -22.15
C GLY A 42 -13.39 35.85 -22.38
N ARG A 43 -12.39 35.08 -22.80
CA ARG A 43 -12.47 33.62 -23.00
C ARG A 43 -11.32 32.93 -22.29
N GLY A 44 -11.62 31.85 -21.60
CA GLY A 44 -10.63 31.04 -20.92
C GLY A 44 -10.98 29.56 -20.96
N ALA A 45 -9.95 28.73 -21.08
CA ALA A 45 -10.03 27.29 -20.92
C ALA A 45 -8.99 26.88 -19.88
N ASN A 46 -9.17 25.74 -19.23
CA ASN A 46 -8.14 25.21 -18.33
C ASN A 46 -6.86 24.91 -19.12
N GLU A 47 -5.71 25.34 -18.60
CA GLU A 47 -4.41 25.16 -19.27
C GLU A 47 -3.29 24.70 -18.33
N ILE A 48 -3.65 24.14 -17.16
CA ILE A 48 -2.70 23.75 -16.12
C ILE A 48 -1.62 22.81 -16.67
N GLN A 49 -2.01 21.78 -17.40
CA GLN A 49 -1.09 20.77 -17.94
C GLN A 49 -0.28 21.36 -19.09
N ARG A 50 -0.92 22.04 -20.03
CA ARG A 50 -0.26 22.62 -21.20
C ARG A 50 0.77 23.69 -20.84
N MET A 51 0.49 24.51 -19.83
CA MET A 51 1.36 25.61 -19.40
C MET A 51 2.28 25.21 -18.24
N SER A 52 2.10 24.02 -17.65
CA SER A 52 2.77 23.59 -16.42
C SER A 52 2.65 24.62 -15.28
N ASP A 53 1.49 25.27 -15.17
CA ASP A 53 1.21 26.31 -14.19
C ASP A 53 -0.12 26.03 -13.46
N PRO A 54 -0.08 25.77 -12.14
CA PRO A 54 -1.27 25.39 -11.38
C PRO A 54 -2.31 26.52 -11.27
N THR A 55 -1.99 27.75 -11.65
CA THR A 55 -2.90 28.90 -11.58
C THR A 55 -3.73 29.11 -12.85
N ARG A 56 -3.41 28.39 -13.95
CA ARG A 56 -4.04 28.55 -15.27
C ARG A 56 -5.40 27.85 -15.39
N HIS A 57 -6.30 28.17 -14.46
CA HIS A 57 -7.70 27.76 -14.49
C HIS A 57 -8.49 28.61 -15.50
N ALA A 58 -9.60 28.07 -16.01
CA ALA A 58 -10.38 28.72 -17.06
C ALA A 58 -10.85 30.13 -16.67
N GLU A 59 -11.25 30.32 -15.42
CA GLU A 59 -11.71 31.60 -14.86
C GLU A 59 -10.58 32.63 -14.80
N MET A 60 -9.38 32.21 -14.40
CA MET A 60 -8.21 33.08 -14.33
C MET A 60 -7.80 33.56 -15.71
N VAL A 61 -7.79 32.65 -16.69
CA VAL A 61 -7.48 32.96 -18.09
C VAL A 61 -8.54 33.88 -18.69
N ALA A 62 -9.83 33.64 -18.39
CA ALA A 62 -10.92 34.48 -18.88
C ALA A 62 -10.88 35.90 -18.28
N ILE A 63 -10.53 36.04 -16.99
CA ILE A 63 -10.34 37.36 -16.34
C ILE A 63 -9.19 38.11 -17.00
N GLU A 64 -8.05 37.46 -17.22
CA GLU A 64 -6.89 38.05 -17.90
C GLU A 64 -7.27 38.55 -19.31
N ASP A 65 -7.97 37.72 -20.09
CA ASP A 65 -8.43 38.06 -21.43
C ASP A 65 -9.45 39.21 -21.43
N ALA A 66 -10.40 39.21 -20.49
CA ALA A 66 -11.38 40.29 -20.35
C ALA A 66 -10.74 41.63 -19.98
N VAL A 67 -9.83 41.64 -19.01
CA VAL A 67 -9.09 42.84 -18.59
C VAL A 67 -8.29 43.42 -19.76
N ARG A 68 -7.64 42.55 -20.54
CA ARG A 68 -6.90 42.96 -21.74
C ARG A 68 -7.82 43.53 -22.82
N THR A 69 -8.96 42.88 -23.09
CA THR A 69 -9.92 43.30 -24.11
C THR A 69 -10.60 44.62 -23.77
N ILE A 70 -10.98 44.81 -22.50
CA ILE A 70 -11.66 46.02 -22.05
C ILE A 70 -10.67 47.17 -21.80
N GLY A 71 -9.45 46.85 -21.35
CA GLY A 71 -8.47 47.85 -20.91
C GLY A 71 -8.71 48.35 -19.47
N GLU A 72 -9.56 47.67 -18.70
CA GLU A 72 -9.88 48.00 -17.31
C GLU A 72 -9.61 46.79 -16.40
N LYS A 73 -9.10 47.04 -15.20
CA LYS A 73 -8.81 45.97 -14.22
C LYS A 73 -10.03 45.45 -13.47
N PHE A 74 -11.17 46.15 -13.53
CA PHE A 74 -12.40 45.78 -12.85
C PHE A 74 -13.50 45.47 -13.87
N LEU A 75 -14.37 44.53 -13.53
CA LEU A 75 -15.36 43.92 -14.41
C LEU A 75 -16.78 44.09 -13.84
N ASP A 76 -17.06 45.29 -13.30
CA ASP A 76 -18.28 45.60 -12.52
C ASP A 76 -19.61 45.37 -13.28
N ASP A 77 -19.59 45.35 -14.62
CA ASP A 77 -20.78 45.15 -15.48
C ASP A 77 -20.77 43.81 -16.23
N CYS A 78 -20.01 42.84 -15.74
CA CYS A 78 -19.81 41.56 -16.41
C CYS A 78 -20.57 40.39 -15.76
N THR A 79 -20.92 39.39 -16.56
CA THR A 79 -21.34 38.05 -16.08
C THR A 79 -20.29 37.03 -16.47
N MET A 80 -19.85 36.20 -15.52
CA MET A 80 -19.01 35.04 -15.78
C MET A 80 -19.87 33.79 -15.95
N TYR A 81 -19.58 33.00 -16.98
CA TYR A 81 -20.14 31.68 -17.23
C TYR A 81 -19.01 30.65 -17.23
N VAL A 82 -19.07 29.65 -16.37
CA VAL A 82 -18.04 28.61 -16.25
C VAL A 82 -18.66 27.23 -16.17
N THR A 83 -18.06 26.23 -16.81
CA THR A 83 -18.66 24.89 -16.90
C THR A 83 -18.59 24.11 -15.58
N LEU A 84 -17.68 24.45 -14.68
CA LEU A 84 -17.52 23.81 -13.36
C LEU A 84 -17.49 24.88 -12.27
N GLU A 85 -17.99 24.54 -11.08
CA GLU A 85 -17.96 25.43 -9.92
C GLU A 85 -16.53 25.91 -9.61
N PRO A 86 -16.31 27.24 -9.47
CA PRO A 86 -15.00 27.78 -9.14
C PRO A 86 -14.43 27.30 -7.80
N CYS A 87 -13.14 26.95 -7.80
CA CYS A 87 -12.39 26.68 -6.58
C CYS A 87 -12.09 27.95 -5.78
N ALA A 88 -11.51 27.82 -4.58
CA ALA A 88 -11.25 28.96 -3.69
C ALA A 88 -10.40 30.09 -4.32
N MET A 89 -9.41 29.73 -5.14
CA MET A 89 -8.58 30.69 -5.86
C MET A 89 -9.41 31.51 -6.87
N CYS A 90 -10.18 30.82 -7.71
CA CYS A 90 -10.99 31.45 -8.74
C CYS A 90 -12.13 32.28 -8.13
N ALA A 91 -12.76 31.78 -7.06
CA ALA A 91 -13.74 32.52 -6.29
C ALA A 91 -13.17 33.84 -5.72
N GLY A 92 -11.96 33.81 -5.15
CA GLY A 92 -11.27 35.02 -4.71
C GLY A 92 -10.98 35.99 -5.87
N ALA A 93 -10.56 35.48 -7.04
CA ALA A 93 -10.32 36.30 -8.21
C ALA A 93 -11.59 36.97 -8.77
N ILE A 94 -12.72 36.27 -8.75
CA ILE A 94 -14.05 36.81 -9.11
C ILE A 94 -14.39 38.02 -8.22
N VAL A 95 -14.20 37.89 -6.90
CA VAL A 95 -14.43 38.98 -5.93
C VAL A 95 -13.49 40.17 -6.20
N LEU A 96 -12.19 39.91 -6.38
CA LEU A 96 -11.19 40.96 -6.54
C LEU A 96 -11.27 41.68 -7.90
N SER A 97 -11.72 40.99 -8.94
CA SER A 97 -12.03 41.56 -10.27
C SER A 97 -13.40 42.22 -10.34
N ARG A 98 -14.22 42.10 -9.29
CA ARG A 98 -15.56 42.69 -9.14
C ARG A 98 -16.58 42.21 -10.15
N ILE A 99 -16.55 40.93 -10.51
CA ILE A 99 -17.60 40.37 -11.36
C ILE A 99 -18.87 40.19 -10.52
N PRO A 100 -19.98 40.90 -10.79
CA PRO A 100 -21.18 40.88 -9.94
C PRO A 100 -22.08 39.65 -10.16
N SER A 101 -21.86 38.86 -11.20
CA SER A 101 -22.73 37.73 -11.55
C SER A 101 -21.91 36.53 -12.01
N LEU A 102 -22.09 35.41 -11.34
CA LEU A 102 -21.48 34.13 -11.66
C LEU A 102 -22.57 33.11 -12.03
N VAL A 103 -22.38 32.43 -13.14
CA VAL A 103 -23.20 31.30 -13.56
C VAL A 103 -22.27 30.10 -13.75
N TYR A 104 -22.50 29.02 -13.01
CA TYR A 104 -21.75 27.79 -13.23
C TYR A 104 -22.65 26.60 -13.60
N GLY A 105 -22.09 25.68 -14.39
CA GLY A 105 -22.77 24.49 -14.89
C GLY A 105 -22.84 23.36 -13.86
N ALA A 106 -21.74 22.62 -13.72
CA ALA A 106 -21.61 21.50 -12.79
C ALA A 106 -21.08 21.94 -11.41
N SER A 107 -21.53 21.28 -10.34
CA SER A 107 -21.01 21.49 -8.99
C SER A 107 -19.68 20.74 -8.78
N ASP A 108 -18.83 21.22 -7.87
CA ASP A 108 -17.60 20.53 -7.44
C ASP A 108 -17.66 20.22 -5.94
N GLU A 109 -18.07 18.99 -5.61
CA GLU A 109 -18.22 18.51 -4.23
C GLU A 109 -16.90 18.46 -3.44
N LYS A 110 -15.75 18.52 -4.11
CA LYS A 110 -14.43 18.38 -3.46
C LYS A 110 -13.75 19.72 -3.23
N THR A 111 -13.83 20.64 -4.18
CA THR A 111 -13.10 21.91 -4.11
C THR A 111 -13.92 23.16 -4.42
N GLY A 112 -15.20 23.00 -4.76
CA GLY A 112 -16.11 24.09 -5.10
C GLY A 112 -16.28 25.08 -3.97
N ALA A 113 -16.03 26.36 -4.26
CA ALA A 113 -15.97 27.42 -3.25
C ALA A 113 -17.06 28.49 -3.38
N CYS A 114 -18.09 28.20 -4.17
CA CYS A 114 -19.24 29.08 -4.34
C CYS A 114 -20.45 28.59 -3.53
N ARG A 115 -20.69 27.27 -3.51
CA ARG A 115 -21.81 26.63 -2.80
C ARG A 115 -21.49 25.26 -2.21
N SER A 116 -20.55 24.50 -2.77
CA SER A 116 -20.34 23.10 -2.35
C SER A 116 -19.58 22.97 -1.03
N VAL A 117 -18.35 23.50 -0.97
CA VAL A 117 -17.46 23.40 0.21
C VAL A 117 -17.35 24.75 0.94
N PHE A 118 -17.35 25.84 0.18
CA PHE A 118 -17.29 27.21 0.71
C PHE A 118 -18.33 28.12 0.03
N GLU A 119 -18.54 29.30 0.61
CA GLU A 119 -19.42 30.35 0.10
C GLU A 119 -18.64 31.68 -0.04
N ILE A 120 -17.54 31.67 -0.81
CA ILE A 120 -16.61 32.81 -0.87
C ILE A 120 -17.21 34.00 -1.62
N VAL A 121 -17.81 33.75 -2.78
CA VAL A 121 -18.16 34.82 -3.74
C VAL A 121 -19.26 35.76 -3.26
N ASP A 122 -20.06 35.37 -2.27
CA ASP A 122 -21.13 36.18 -1.70
C ASP A 122 -21.03 36.36 -0.17
N ASP A 123 -19.87 36.05 0.42
CA ASP A 123 -19.63 36.25 1.84
C ASP A 123 -19.92 37.72 2.24
N PRO A 124 -20.80 37.95 3.24
CA PRO A 124 -21.24 39.30 3.60
C PRO A 124 -20.12 40.19 4.15
N ARG A 125 -18.99 39.59 4.56
CA ARG A 125 -17.80 40.32 5.07
C ARG A 125 -16.94 40.91 3.95
N LEU A 126 -17.17 40.53 2.70
CA LEU A 126 -16.41 41.02 1.55
C LEU A 126 -17.02 42.29 0.96
N ASN A 127 -16.13 43.17 0.48
CA ASN A 127 -16.49 44.46 -0.11
C ASN A 127 -17.24 44.31 -1.45
N HIS A 128 -16.92 43.25 -2.20
CA HIS A 128 -17.52 42.93 -3.50
C HIS A 128 -18.07 41.51 -3.44
N ARG A 129 -19.20 41.28 -4.10
CA ARG A 129 -19.94 40.03 -4.04
C ARG A 129 -20.56 39.72 -5.40
N ALA A 130 -20.70 38.43 -5.71
CA ALA A 130 -21.34 37.96 -6.92
C ALA A 130 -22.65 37.25 -6.61
N ILE A 131 -23.66 37.49 -7.45
CA ILE A 131 -24.88 36.68 -7.46
C ILE A 131 -24.57 35.37 -8.18
N VAL A 132 -24.71 34.26 -7.48
CA VAL A 132 -24.47 32.91 -8.02
C VAL A 132 -25.75 32.33 -8.59
N ARG A 133 -25.68 31.81 -9.83
CA ARG A 133 -26.73 31.02 -10.47
C ARG A 133 -26.18 29.67 -10.89
N THR A 134 -26.98 28.63 -10.71
CA THR A 134 -26.61 27.23 -10.92
C THR A 134 -27.64 26.53 -11.81
N GLY A 135 -27.38 25.29 -12.21
CA GLY A 135 -28.34 24.45 -12.93
C GLY A 135 -28.46 24.76 -14.44
N ILE A 136 -27.59 25.60 -14.99
CA ILE A 136 -27.57 25.91 -16.43
C ILE A 136 -26.69 24.89 -17.15
N LEU A 137 -27.30 24.01 -17.95
CA LEU A 137 -26.61 22.93 -18.67
C LEU A 137 -25.75 22.04 -17.75
N GLU A 138 -26.21 21.82 -16.52
CA GLU A 138 -25.48 21.06 -15.49
C GLU A 138 -25.17 19.64 -15.95
N ALA A 139 -26.13 18.97 -16.60
CA ALA A 139 -25.95 17.62 -17.13
C ALA A 139 -24.83 17.56 -18.19
N GLU A 140 -24.85 18.47 -19.18
CA GLU A 140 -23.83 18.51 -20.23
C GLU A 140 -22.44 18.86 -19.67
N CYS A 141 -22.37 19.77 -18.70
CA CYS A 141 -21.11 20.11 -18.03
C CYS A 141 -20.54 18.93 -17.23
N SER A 142 -21.40 18.22 -16.50
CA SER A 142 -21.01 17.06 -15.67
C SER A 142 -20.60 15.86 -16.53
N GLU A 143 -21.30 15.64 -17.65
CA GLU A 143 -21.01 14.55 -18.59
C GLU A 143 -19.63 14.72 -19.23
N LEU A 144 -19.26 15.95 -19.63
CA LEU A 144 -17.96 16.23 -20.22
C LEU A 144 -16.80 15.90 -19.27
N LEU A 145 -16.91 16.30 -18.00
CA LEU A 145 -15.93 15.97 -16.95
C LEU A 145 -15.86 14.46 -16.71
N SER A 146 -17.03 13.81 -16.58
CA SER A 146 -17.14 12.38 -16.31
C SER A 146 -16.50 11.55 -17.42
N ARG A 147 -16.77 11.91 -18.69
CA ARG A 147 -16.20 11.26 -19.87
C ARG A 147 -14.68 11.40 -19.90
N PHE A 148 -14.16 12.61 -19.69
CA PHE A 148 -12.73 12.87 -19.68
C PHE A 148 -11.97 12.03 -18.65
N PHE A 149 -12.47 11.96 -17.41
CA PHE A 149 -11.85 11.12 -16.38
C PHE A 149 -12.06 9.62 -16.64
N ALA A 150 -13.15 9.21 -17.29
CA ALA A 150 -13.35 7.81 -17.69
C ALA A 150 -12.34 7.38 -18.76
N GLU A 151 -12.15 8.21 -19.80
CA GLU A 151 -11.15 7.98 -20.85
C GLU A 151 -9.73 7.96 -20.26
N ARG A 152 -9.40 8.90 -19.36
CA ARG A 152 -8.11 8.88 -18.67
C ARG A 152 -7.90 7.64 -17.79
N ARG A 153 -8.93 7.16 -17.09
CA ARG A 153 -8.82 5.88 -16.34
C ARG A 153 -8.56 4.69 -17.25
N GLN A 154 -9.02 4.72 -18.50
CA GLN A 154 -8.73 3.69 -19.50
C GLN A 154 -7.36 3.86 -20.16
N GLN A 155 -6.84 5.09 -20.21
CA GLN A 155 -5.57 5.44 -20.84
C GLN A 155 -4.37 5.48 -19.88
N VAL A 156 -4.59 5.59 -18.57
CA VAL A 156 -3.57 5.27 -17.56
C VAL A 156 -3.44 3.75 -17.64
N PRO A 157 -2.31 3.21 -18.15
CA PRO A 157 -2.05 1.80 -17.95
C PRO A 157 -2.10 1.60 -16.45
N GLU A 158 -2.86 0.59 -16.01
CA GLU A 158 -2.75 0.06 -14.66
C GLU A 158 -1.27 0.12 -14.28
N GLN A 159 -0.89 0.84 -13.22
CA GLN A 159 0.48 0.80 -12.70
C GLN A 159 0.72 -0.57 -12.04
N THR A 160 0.48 -1.63 -12.78
CA THR A 160 1.10 -2.95 -12.71
C THR A 160 2.43 -2.90 -13.47
N GLU A 161 3.25 -1.86 -13.28
CA GLU A 161 4.69 -2.11 -13.47
C GLU A 161 5.09 -3.04 -12.32
N GLU A 162 4.85 -4.34 -12.54
CA GLU A 162 5.49 -5.41 -11.78
C GLU A 162 6.96 -5.03 -11.68
N ALA A 163 7.47 -4.82 -10.46
CA ALA A 163 8.89 -4.53 -10.27
C ALA A 163 9.70 -5.59 -11.06
N PRO A 164 10.42 -5.20 -12.12
CA PRO A 164 11.01 -6.19 -13.02
C PRO A 164 12.01 -7.01 -12.23
N LEU A 165 11.86 -8.32 -12.26
CA LEU A 165 12.84 -9.23 -11.69
C LEU A 165 14.19 -8.96 -12.39
N PRO A 166 15.28 -8.69 -11.65
CA PRO A 166 16.59 -8.48 -12.24
C PRO A 166 16.96 -9.63 -13.19
N LYS A 167 17.34 -9.26 -14.42
CA LYS A 167 17.38 -10.20 -15.55
C LYS A 167 18.54 -11.21 -15.50
N ALA A 168 19.56 -10.99 -14.67
CA ALA A 168 20.70 -11.90 -14.49
C ALA A 168 21.44 -11.58 -13.18
N GLY A 169 22.18 -12.57 -12.65
CA GLY A 169 23.11 -12.37 -11.54
C GLY A 169 22.42 -11.91 -10.23
N ILE A 170 21.46 -12.71 -9.76
CA ILE A 170 20.64 -12.40 -8.58
C ILE A 170 20.41 -13.62 -7.68
N LEU A 171 20.35 -13.36 -6.37
CA LEU A 171 19.79 -14.26 -5.38
C LEU A 171 18.38 -13.82 -4.96
N TRP A 172 17.38 -14.68 -5.18
CA TRP A 172 16.04 -14.53 -4.61
C TRP A 172 15.89 -15.37 -3.35
N LEU A 173 15.41 -14.76 -2.27
CA LEU A 173 14.86 -15.51 -1.13
C LEU A 173 13.38 -15.71 -1.39
N VAL A 174 12.97 -16.97 -1.55
CA VAL A 174 11.60 -17.32 -1.93
C VAL A 174 10.96 -18.08 -0.78
N PRO A 175 9.97 -17.48 -0.08
CA PRO A 175 9.24 -18.18 0.96
C PRO A 175 8.47 -19.37 0.41
N THR A 176 8.43 -20.44 1.18
CA THR A 176 7.65 -21.65 0.91
C THR A 176 6.50 -21.76 1.92
N PRO A 177 5.42 -22.49 1.58
CA PRO A 177 4.35 -22.78 2.53
C PRO A 177 4.84 -23.38 3.86
N ILE A 178 4.12 -23.09 4.94
CA ILE A 178 4.38 -23.65 6.29
C ILE A 178 3.48 -24.84 6.65
N GLY A 179 2.63 -25.29 5.73
CA GLY A 179 1.72 -26.42 5.96
C GLY A 179 0.69 -26.60 4.85
N ASN A 180 0.13 -25.50 4.34
CA ASN A 180 -0.83 -25.50 3.24
C ASN A 180 -0.23 -25.04 1.92
N LEU A 181 -0.29 -25.88 0.89
CA LEU A 181 0.23 -25.54 -0.45
C LEU A 181 -0.50 -24.34 -1.10
N ASP A 182 -1.68 -23.95 -0.61
CA ASP A 182 -2.35 -22.75 -1.13
C ASP A 182 -1.71 -21.44 -0.62
N ASP A 183 -0.80 -21.50 0.37
CA ASP A 183 -0.10 -20.32 0.92
C ASP A 183 1.10 -19.86 0.06
N MET A 184 1.37 -20.55 -1.05
CA MET A 184 2.40 -20.14 -2.00
C MET A 184 1.95 -18.92 -2.79
N THR A 185 2.77 -17.87 -2.83
CA THR A 185 2.43 -16.67 -3.62
C THR A 185 2.63 -16.92 -5.12
N LEU A 186 1.80 -16.28 -5.95
CA LEU A 186 1.95 -16.33 -7.41
C LEU A 186 3.36 -15.86 -7.86
N ARG A 187 3.91 -14.85 -7.17
CA ARG A 187 5.25 -14.33 -7.45
C ARG A 187 6.34 -15.34 -7.11
N ALA A 188 6.21 -16.09 -6.01
CA ALA A 188 7.13 -17.17 -5.68
C ALA A 188 7.15 -18.25 -6.76
N VAL A 189 5.98 -18.68 -7.25
CA VAL A 189 5.90 -19.67 -8.34
C VAL A 189 6.56 -19.14 -9.62
N LYS A 190 6.29 -17.89 -10.01
CA LYS A 190 6.92 -17.24 -11.17
C LYS A 190 8.45 -17.22 -11.02
N THR A 191 8.95 -16.78 -9.87
CA THR A 191 10.39 -16.72 -9.57
C THR A 191 11.05 -18.10 -9.61
N LEU A 192 10.41 -19.14 -9.06
CA LEU A 192 10.93 -20.52 -9.12
C LEU A 192 10.98 -21.08 -10.55
N ARG A 193 10.00 -20.71 -11.40
CA ARG A 193 10.00 -21.08 -12.83
C ARG A 193 11.12 -20.38 -13.59
N GLU A 194 11.44 -19.14 -13.23
CA GLU A 194 12.50 -18.34 -13.86
C GLU A 194 13.90 -18.68 -13.36
N ALA A 195 14.06 -19.17 -12.12
CA ALA A 195 15.36 -19.52 -11.56
C ALA A 195 16.12 -20.56 -12.42
N ASP A 196 17.43 -20.38 -12.54
CA ASP A 196 18.33 -21.31 -13.23
C ASP A 196 18.77 -22.44 -12.28
N VAL A 197 18.86 -22.15 -10.98
CA VAL A 197 19.18 -23.11 -9.90
C VAL A 197 18.30 -22.82 -8.69
N ILE A 198 17.80 -23.87 -8.04
CA ILE A 198 17.08 -23.75 -6.77
C ILE A 198 17.96 -24.33 -5.66
N VAL A 199 18.25 -23.51 -4.66
CA VAL A 199 18.98 -23.85 -3.45
C VAL A 199 17.95 -24.14 -2.37
N CYS A 200 18.06 -25.28 -1.70
CA CYS A 200 17.09 -25.74 -0.71
C CYS A 200 17.77 -26.53 0.41
N GLU A 201 17.12 -26.62 1.57
CA GLU A 201 17.63 -27.41 2.69
C GLU A 201 17.59 -28.91 2.36
N ASP A 202 16.39 -29.45 2.13
CA ASP A 202 16.20 -30.83 1.69
C ASP A 202 15.57 -30.91 0.29
N THR A 203 16.32 -31.50 -0.65
CA THR A 203 15.87 -31.73 -2.02
C THR A 203 14.68 -32.70 -2.08
N ARG A 204 14.53 -33.59 -1.08
CA ARG A 204 13.44 -34.56 -0.97
C ARG A 204 12.13 -33.90 -0.54
N HIS A 205 12.19 -32.81 0.21
CA HIS A 205 11.02 -32.00 0.58
C HIS A 205 10.65 -31.00 -0.52
N THR A 206 11.66 -30.36 -1.12
CA THR A 206 11.46 -29.34 -2.15
C THR A 206 10.97 -29.93 -3.48
N SER A 207 11.46 -31.10 -3.90
CA SER A 207 11.09 -31.66 -5.22
C SER A 207 9.59 -31.93 -5.40
N PRO A 208 8.88 -32.56 -4.43
CA PRO A 208 7.42 -32.72 -4.50
C PRO A 208 6.67 -31.39 -4.59
N MET A 209 7.09 -30.39 -3.82
CA MET A 209 6.50 -29.05 -3.84
C MET A 209 6.62 -28.41 -5.23
N LEU A 210 7.82 -28.42 -5.82
CA LEU A 210 8.06 -27.88 -7.17
C LEU A 210 7.19 -28.57 -8.23
N LYS A 211 7.02 -29.90 -8.11
CA LYS A 211 6.15 -30.66 -8.99
C LYS A 211 4.68 -30.24 -8.86
N ARG A 212 4.20 -29.92 -7.65
CA ARG A 212 2.81 -29.50 -7.41
C ARG A 212 2.46 -28.18 -8.11
N TYR A 213 3.40 -27.25 -8.20
CA TYR A 213 3.21 -25.93 -8.85
C TYR A 213 3.64 -25.90 -10.31
N ASP A 214 3.87 -27.06 -10.94
CA ASP A 214 4.33 -27.17 -12.33
C ASP A 214 5.60 -26.32 -12.59
N VAL A 215 6.54 -26.33 -11.65
CA VAL A 215 7.86 -25.73 -11.87
C VAL A 215 8.67 -26.69 -12.74
N PRO A 216 9.21 -26.25 -13.89
CA PRO A 216 10.05 -27.09 -14.74
C PRO A 216 11.22 -27.66 -13.95
N LYS A 217 11.68 -28.88 -14.31
CA LYS A 217 12.81 -29.51 -13.61
C LYS A 217 14.04 -28.59 -13.62
N LYS A 218 14.49 -28.18 -12.42
CA LYS A 218 15.68 -27.37 -12.20
C LYS A 218 16.79 -28.17 -11.51
N PRO A 219 18.07 -27.79 -11.67
CA PRO A 219 19.13 -28.21 -10.78
C PRO A 219 18.80 -27.80 -9.33
N LEU A 220 18.85 -28.77 -8.42
CA LEU A 220 18.69 -28.53 -6.99
C LEU A 220 20.05 -28.59 -6.29
N LEU A 221 20.31 -27.61 -5.44
CA LEU A 221 21.52 -27.51 -4.62
C LEU A 221 21.14 -27.61 -3.15
N SER A 222 21.56 -28.68 -2.47
CA SER A 222 21.31 -28.82 -1.02
C SER A 222 22.21 -27.86 -0.23
N TYR A 223 21.59 -27.10 0.67
CA TYR A 223 22.15 -26.04 1.49
C TYR A 223 21.63 -26.13 2.92
N HIS A 224 22.47 -26.60 3.83
CA HIS A 224 22.12 -26.81 5.23
C HIS A 224 23.28 -26.39 6.14
N GLU A 225 23.06 -26.29 7.45
CA GLU A 225 24.02 -25.75 8.41
C GLU A 225 25.44 -26.34 8.32
N HIS A 226 25.58 -27.62 7.94
CA HIS A 226 26.89 -28.27 7.82
C HIS A 226 27.69 -27.91 6.55
N ASN A 227 27.06 -27.37 5.50
CA ASN A 227 27.71 -27.11 4.20
C ASN A 227 27.55 -25.66 3.70
N GLU A 228 26.80 -24.83 4.42
CA GLU A 228 26.42 -23.47 4.07
C GLU A 228 27.60 -22.56 3.69
N ARG A 229 28.78 -22.78 4.27
CA ARG A 229 29.98 -21.98 3.98
C ARG A 229 30.51 -22.23 2.58
N ASP A 230 30.63 -23.50 2.20
CA ASP A 230 31.11 -23.88 0.87
C ASP A 230 30.05 -23.63 -0.19
N ARG A 231 28.78 -23.88 0.14
CA ARG A 231 27.67 -23.58 -0.76
C ARG A 231 27.47 -22.09 -0.98
N ALA A 232 27.71 -21.23 0.01
CA ALA A 232 27.67 -19.78 -0.19
C ALA A 232 28.68 -19.33 -1.26
N ARG A 233 29.89 -19.92 -1.29
CA ARG A 233 30.89 -19.62 -2.34
C ARG A 233 30.43 -20.09 -3.71
N GLU A 234 29.85 -21.29 -3.79
CA GLU A 234 29.30 -21.81 -5.05
C GLU A 234 28.14 -20.96 -5.58
N ILE A 235 27.26 -20.46 -4.69
CA ILE A 235 26.18 -19.54 -5.04
C ILE A 235 26.73 -18.25 -5.66
N VAL A 236 27.74 -17.65 -5.03
CA VAL A 236 28.40 -16.44 -5.55
C VAL A 236 29.06 -16.70 -6.90
N ASP A 237 29.77 -17.82 -7.06
CA ASP A 237 30.39 -18.20 -8.35
C ASP A 237 29.34 -18.34 -9.46
N ARG A 238 28.21 -18.97 -9.18
CA ARG A 238 27.09 -19.12 -10.13
C ARG A 238 26.46 -17.79 -10.50
N ILE A 239 26.22 -16.92 -9.52
CA ILE A 239 25.69 -15.56 -9.73
C ILE A 239 26.66 -14.73 -10.58
N SER A 240 27.97 -14.85 -10.37
CA SER A 240 28.98 -14.14 -11.17
C SER A 240 28.94 -14.52 -12.66
N LYS A 241 28.44 -15.72 -12.98
CA LYS A 241 28.22 -16.23 -14.34
C LYS A 241 26.85 -15.85 -14.90
N GLY A 242 26.13 -14.94 -14.22
CA GLY A 242 24.82 -14.45 -14.64
C GLY A 242 23.64 -15.33 -14.24
N GLN A 243 23.85 -16.44 -13.51
CA GLN A 243 22.74 -17.32 -13.11
C GLN A 243 21.81 -16.62 -12.11
N ARG A 244 20.53 -16.91 -12.25
CA ARG A 244 19.47 -16.52 -11.31
C ARG A 244 19.24 -17.66 -10.33
N ILE A 245 19.38 -17.38 -9.05
CA ILE A 245 19.32 -18.40 -7.99
C ILE A 245 18.14 -18.12 -7.08
N ALA A 246 17.28 -19.11 -6.86
CA ALA A 246 16.24 -19.06 -5.83
C ALA A 246 16.68 -19.89 -4.62
N LEU A 247 16.79 -19.28 -3.45
CA LEU A 247 16.97 -19.95 -2.16
C LEU A 247 15.61 -20.10 -1.49
N VAL A 248 15.27 -21.34 -1.15
CA VAL A 248 14.07 -21.73 -0.39
C VAL A 248 14.48 -22.42 0.91
N SER A 249 13.64 -22.36 1.95
CA SER A 249 13.70 -23.25 3.10
C SER A 249 12.64 -24.35 2.96
N ASP A 250 12.71 -25.38 3.80
CA ASP A 250 11.72 -26.45 3.80
C ASP A 250 10.31 -25.92 4.13
N ALA A 251 10.22 -24.87 4.96
CA ALA A 251 8.99 -24.17 5.27
C ALA A 251 9.26 -22.69 5.64
N GLY A 252 8.44 -21.78 5.14
CA GLY A 252 8.45 -20.37 5.55
C GLY A 252 9.53 -19.53 4.88
N MET A 253 10.10 -18.58 5.64
CA MET A 253 11.00 -17.54 5.12
C MET A 253 12.48 -17.98 5.22
N PRO A 254 13.19 -18.15 4.08
CA PRO A 254 14.59 -18.56 4.09
C PRO A 254 15.48 -17.57 4.85
N GLY A 255 16.40 -18.11 5.66
CA GLY A 255 17.33 -17.31 6.47
C GLY A 255 16.77 -16.80 7.80
N ILE A 256 15.50 -17.10 8.13
CA ILE A 256 14.90 -16.80 9.43
C ILE A 256 14.73 -18.10 10.21
N SER A 257 15.59 -18.33 11.20
CA SER A 257 15.70 -19.62 11.92
C SER A 257 16.05 -20.84 11.07
N ASP A 258 16.29 -20.63 9.77
CA ASP A 258 16.76 -21.60 8.79
C ASP A 258 18.11 -21.16 8.18
N PRO A 259 18.85 -22.07 7.52
CA PRO A 259 20.01 -21.71 6.72
C PRO A 259 19.70 -20.65 5.64
N GLY A 260 20.64 -19.73 5.42
CA GLY A 260 20.55 -18.77 4.31
C GLY A 260 21.30 -17.47 4.54
N TYR A 261 21.47 -17.08 5.81
CA TYR A 261 22.21 -15.87 6.22
C TYR A 261 23.58 -15.76 5.54
N ARG A 262 24.36 -16.86 5.51
CA ARG A 262 25.70 -16.86 4.91
C ARG A 262 25.68 -16.66 3.39
N ALA A 263 24.69 -17.22 2.69
CA ALA A 263 24.53 -17.00 1.25
C ALA A 263 24.17 -15.55 0.94
N VAL A 264 23.22 -14.97 1.70
CA VAL A 264 22.83 -13.56 1.59
C VAL A 264 24.03 -12.65 1.82
N ARG A 265 24.77 -12.84 2.92
CA ARG A 265 25.97 -12.08 3.25
C ARG A 265 27.02 -12.16 2.15
N ALA A 266 27.34 -13.37 1.68
CA ALA A 266 28.35 -13.57 0.65
C ALA A 266 27.98 -12.87 -0.67
N CYS A 267 26.70 -12.86 -1.06
CA CYS A 267 26.24 -12.17 -2.26
C CYS A 267 26.33 -10.65 -2.11
N ILE A 268 25.91 -10.10 -0.96
CA ILE A 268 26.00 -8.66 -0.66
C ILE A 268 27.46 -8.20 -0.65
N GLU A 269 28.35 -8.95 0.01
CA GLU A 269 29.78 -8.63 0.08
C GLU A 269 30.47 -8.67 -1.29
N ALA A 270 29.96 -9.49 -2.22
CA ALA A 270 30.42 -9.56 -3.59
C ALA A 270 29.75 -8.55 -4.54
N GLY A 271 28.85 -7.68 -4.04
CA GLY A 271 28.18 -6.64 -4.83
C GLY A 271 27.01 -7.12 -5.69
N TYR A 272 26.49 -8.32 -5.44
CA TYR A 272 25.36 -8.87 -6.19
C TYR A 272 24.01 -8.50 -5.58
N THR A 273 22.97 -8.49 -6.43
CA THR A 273 21.61 -8.20 -5.99
C THR A 273 21.05 -9.37 -5.18
N VAL A 274 20.47 -9.06 -4.02
CA VAL A 274 19.68 -9.99 -3.22
C VAL A 274 18.28 -9.40 -3.07
N THR A 275 17.25 -10.21 -3.29
CA THR A 275 15.86 -9.78 -3.15
C THR A 275 15.06 -10.81 -2.38
N ALA A 276 14.36 -10.38 -1.33
CA ALA A 276 13.41 -11.22 -0.60
C ALA A 276 12.01 -11.05 -1.17
N LEU A 277 11.33 -12.17 -1.43
CA LEU A 277 9.91 -12.18 -1.72
C LEU A 277 9.12 -12.19 -0.40
N PRO A 278 7.99 -11.47 -0.30
CA PRO A 278 7.05 -11.68 0.79
C PRO A 278 6.37 -13.05 0.64
N GLY A 279 5.95 -13.63 1.76
CA GLY A 279 5.28 -14.92 1.80
C GLY A 279 5.14 -15.44 3.23
N ALA A 280 4.88 -16.74 3.36
CA ALA A 280 4.55 -17.37 4.63
C ALA A 280 5.68 -17.24 5.68
N SER A 281 5.30 -16.92 6.92
CA SER A 281 6.19 -16.85 8.07
C SER A 281 5.42 -17.23 9.33
N ALA A 282 5.78 -18.35 9.97
CA ALA A 282 5.06 -18.88 11.12
C ALA A 282 5.02 -17.88 12.29
N MET A 283 6.11 -17.15 12.56
CA MET A 283 6.14 -16.13 13.62
C MET A 283 5.14 -14.99 13.38
N VAL A 284 5.03 -14.49 12.15
CA VAL A 284 4.13 -13.36 11.82
C VAL A 284 2.68 -13.83 11.81
N THR A 285 2.41 -15.00 11.21
CA THR A 285 1.08 -15.61 11.18
C THR A 285 0.56 -15.87 12.60
N ALA A 286 1.41 -16.44 13.47
CA ALA A 286 1.02 -16.71 14.86
C ALA A 286 0.76 -15.43 15.65
N ALA A 287 1.61 -14.40 15.48
CA ALA A 287 1.45 -13.12 16.17
C ALA A 287 0.16 -12.42 15.78
N ALA A 288 -0.16 -12.36 14.49
CA ALA A 288 -1.37 -11.73 13.97
C ALA A 288 -2.66 -12.34 14.55
N ALA A 289 -2.68 -13.64 14.81
CA ALA A 289 -3.82 -14.33 15.38
C ALA A 289 -3.74 -14.56 16.91
N SER A 290 -2.69 -14.07 17.58
CA SER A 290 -2.43 -14.39 18.99
C SER A 290 -3.41 -13.71 19.95
N GLY A 291 -3.78 -12.45 19.68
CA GLY A 291 -4.48 -11.58 20.62
C GLY A 291 -3.56 -10.89 21.64
N LEU A 292 -2.24 -11.04 21.51
CA LEU A 292 -1.25 -10.28 22.26
C LEU A 292 -0.91 -8.96 21.52
N PRO A 293 -0.35 -7.94 22.21
CA PRO A 293 0.12 -6.72 21.57
C PRO A 293 1.13 -7.00 20.44
N THR A 294 0.97 -6.32 19.31
CA THR A 294 1.81 -6.52 18.12
C THR A 294 2.57 -5.27 17.69
N ASP A 295 2.48 -4.18 18.47
CA ASP A 295 3.18 -2.92 18.22
C ASP A 295 4.70 -3.09 18.27
N VAL A 296 5.18 -3.95 19.17
CA VAL A 296 6.58 -4.34 19.27
C VAL A 296 6.68 -5.85 19.51
N LEU A 297 7.39 -6.54 18.61
CA LEU A 297 7.61 -7.98 18.66
C LEU A 297 9.10 -8.29 18.77
N THR A 298 9.46 -9.23 19.64
CA THR A 298 10.83 -9.77 19.75
C THR A 298 10.85 -11.24 19.37
N PHE A 299 11.36 -11.56 18.19
CA PHE A 299 11.58 -12.94 17.77
C PHE A 299 12.96 -13.43 18.17
N VAL A 300 13.03 -14.59 18.82
CA VAL A 300 14.28 -15.13 19.39
C VAL A 300 14.61 -16.54 18.87
N GLY A 301 13.86 -17.05 17.90
CA GLY A 301 14.09 -18.38 17.31
C GLY A 301 13.86 -19.53 18.30
N PHE A 302 14.73 -20.52 18.26
CA PHE A 302 14.65 -21.71 19.11
C PHE A 302 15.44 -21.54 20.42
N PRO A 303 14.82 -21.71 21.60
CA PRO A 303 15.53 -21.71 22.87
C PRO A 303 16.60 -22.82 22.96
N PRO A 304 17.69 -22.62 23.72
CA PRO A 304 18.69 -23.68 23.94
C PRO A 304 18.09 -24.96 24.51
N GLN A 305 18.48 -26.12 23.99
CA GLN A 305 17.86 -27.40 24.38
C GLN A 305 18.11 -27.81 25.84
N LYS A 306 19.26 -27.44 26.42
CA LYS A 306 19.67 -27.82 27.77
C LYS A 306 20.35 -26.67 28.51
N LYS A 307 21.68 -26.56 28.38
CA LYS A 307 22.48 -25.57 29.12
C LYS A 307 22.20 -24.17 28.57
N GLY A 308 21.89 -23.24 29.47
CA GLY A 308 21.66 -21.83 29.13
C GLY A 308 20.22 -21.45 28.81
N ARG A 309 19.26 -22.39 28.83
CA ARG A 309 17.84 -22.08 28.57
C ARG A 309 17.26 -21.06 29.55
N THR A 310 17.51 -21.22 30.85
CA THR A 310 17.03 -20.28 31.88
C THR A 310 17.55 -18.87 31.64
N ALA A 311 18.87 -18.70 31.50
CA ALA A 311 19.48 -17.40 31.24
C ALA A 311 19.01 -16.78 29.92
N PHE A 312 18.73 -17.60 28.90
CA PHE A 312 18.11 -17.15 27.65
C PHE A 312 16.70 -16.60 27.89
N LEU A 313 15.84 -17.34 28.62
CA LEU A 313 14.48 -16.90 28.91
C LEU A 313 14.46 -15.64 29.77
N GLU A 314 15.27 -15.57 30.83
CA GLU A 314 15.41 -14.37 31.67
C GLU A 314 15.81 -13.14 30.83
N ARG A 315 16.76 -13.30 29.90
CA ARG A 315 17.18 -12.21 29.03
C ARG A 315 16.04 -11.63 28.17
N PHE A 316 15.11 -12.45 27.73
CA PHE A 316 14.11 -12.05 26.75
C PHE A 316 12.72 -11.80 27.33
N LEU A 317 12.32 -12.46 28.41
CA LEU A 317 10.96 -12.39 28.94
C LEU A 317 10.71 -11.22 29.92
N HIS A 318 11.77 -10.51 30.32
CA HIS A 318 11.70 -9.26 31.10
C HIS A 318 11.52 -8.01 30.23
N GLN A 319 11.01 -8.19 29.01
CA GLN A 319 10.81 -7.12 28.05
C GLN A 319 9.32 -6.76 27.99
N ALA A 320 9.01 -5.49 27.73
CA ALA A 320 7.63 -5.03 27.52
C ALA A 320 7.03 -5.53 26.19
N ALA A 321 7.86 -5.95 25.24
CA ALA A 321 7.42 -6.45 23.94
C ALA A 321 6.95 -7.92 24.02
N THR A 322 6.02 -8.31 23.15
CA THR A 322 5.66 -9.73 22.98
C THR A 322 6.84 -10.51 22.41
N VAL A 323 7.19 -11.61 23.08
CA VAL A 323 8.32 -12.48 22.71
C VAL A 323 7.81 -13.69 21.96
N ILE A 324 8.44 -14.01 20.82
CA ILE A 324 8.07 -15.12 19.94
C ILE A 324 9.23 -16.12 19.84
N MET A 325 8.92 -17.39 20.07
CA MET A 325 9.84 -18.52 20.02
C MET A 325 9.27 -19.63 19.14
N TYR A 326 10.15 -20.42 18.51
CA TYR A 326 9.79 -21.71 17.93
C TYR A 326 10.17 -22.85 18.87
N GLU A 327 9.35 -23.90 18.90
CA GLU A 327 9.64 -25.08 19.71
C GLU A 327 9.08 -26.37 19.11
N SER A 328 9.80 -27.46 19.36
CA SER A 328 9.38 -28.82 19.03
C SER A 328 8.18 -29.26 19.88
N PRO A 329 7.24 -30.05 19.33
CA PRO A 329 6.11 -30.57 20.10
C PRO A 329 6.55 -31.41 21.30
N TYR A 330 7.71 -32.07 21.21
CA TYR A 330 8.26 -32.90 22.28
C TYR A 330 8.84 -32.09 23.44
N ARG A 331 9.06 -30.78 23.26
CA ARG A 331 9.72 -29.91 24.24
C ARG A 331 8.87 -28.74 24.70
N VAL A 332 7.77 -28.43 24.00
CA VAL A 332 6.94 -27.25 24.30
C VAL A 332 6.40 -27.23 25.73
N LEU A 333 6.05 -28.39 26.30
CA LEU A 333 5.59 -28.46 27.69
C LEU A 333 6.72 -28.09 28.68
N ASP A 334 7.94 -28.59 28.44
CA ASP A 334 9.09 -28.25 29.28
C ASP A 334 9.50 -26.78 29.12
N LEU A 335 9.37 -26.23 27.90
CA LEU A 335 9.57 -24.79 27.66
C LEU A 335 8.54 -23.95 28.42
N MET A 336 7.25 -24.30 28.35
CA MET A 336 6.20 -23.57 29.07
C MET A 336 6.38 -23.62 30.59
N ARG A 337 6.83 -24.76 31.14
CA ARG A 337 7.20 -24.86 32.56
C ARG A 337 8.37 -23.98 32.95
N ASP A 338 9.35 -23.83 32.07
CA ASP A 338 10.48 -22.93 32.33
C ASP A 338 10.07 -21.45 32.20
N ILE A 339 9.18 -21.11 31.25
CA ILE A 339 8.56 -19.78 31.13
C ILE A 339 7.77 -19.45 32.40
N GLU A 340 7.00 -20.40 32.94
CA GLU A 340 6.25 -20.24 34.20
C GLU A 340 7.17 -19.90 35.37
N ARG A 341 8.34 -20.55 35.46
CA ARG A 341 9.33 -20.26 36.52
C ARG A 341 9.92 -18.85 36.39
N VAL A 342 10.10 -18.33 35.18
CA VAL A 342 10.71 -17.02 34.94
C VAL A 342 9.70 -15.88 35.07
N THR A 343 8.49 -16.06 34.52
CA THR A 343 7.49 -14.99 34.40
C THR A 343 6.35 -15.08 35.42
N GLY A 344 6.24 -16.20 36.13
CA GLY A 344 5.08 -16.54 36.95
C GLY A 344 3.93 -17.13 36.13
N PRO A 345 2.93 -17.71 36.80
CA PRO A 345 1.85 -18.44 36.13
C PRO A 345 0.82 -17.53 35.44
N LEU A 346 0.73 -16.25 35.83
CA LEU A 346 -0.33 -15.34 35.37
C LEU A 346 0.00 -14.61 34.06
N ARG A 347 1.25 -14.68 33.58
CA ARG A 347 1.65 -14.01 32.34
C ARG A 347 0.78 -14.51 31.17
N GLN A 348 0.27 -13.61 30.33
CA GLN A 348 -0.45 -14.01 29.12
C GLN A 348 0.50 -14.64 28.10
N ALA A 349 0.06 -15.73 27.48
CA ALA A 349 0.81 -16.45 26.47
C ALA A 349 -0.11 -17.14 25.47
N VAL A 350 0.47 -17.56 24.35
CA VAL A 350 -0.21 -18.33 23.31
C VAL A 350 0.74 -19.42 22.80
N VAL A 351 0.23 -20.63 22.66
CA VAL A 351 0.89 -21.71 21.90
C VAL A 351 0.08 -21.94 20.64
N ALA A 352 0.61 -21.53 19.50
CA ALA A 352 0.05 -21.78 18.19
C ALA A 352 0.70 -23.04 17.60
N ARG A 353 -0.09 -23.97 17.10
CA ARG A 353 0.41 -25.28 16.64
C ARG A 353 -0.21 -25.66 15.31
N GLU A 354 0.59 -26.31 14.47
CA GLU A 354 0.15 -26.82 13.15
C GLU A 354 -0.49 -25.74 12.26
N LEU A 355 0.11 -24.54 12.25
CA LEU A 355 -0.36 -23.39 11.47
C LEU A 355 -0.52 -23.74 9.99
N SER A 356 -1.65 -23.32 9.41
CA SER A 356 -2.16 -23.65 8.07
C SER A 356 -2.51 -25.12 7.83
N LYS A 357 -2.32 -26.03 8.80
CA LYS A 357 -2.59 -27.47 8.61
C LYS A 357 -3.96 -27.85 9.16
N LEU A 358 -4.38 -29.10 8.92
CA LEU A 358 -5.68 -29.63 9.32
C LEU A 358 -5.99 -29.50 10.83
N HIS A 359 -4.95 -29.55 11.66
CA HIS A 359 -5.07 -29.50 13.13
C HIS A 359 -4.55 -28.18 13.71
N GLU A 360 -4.67 -27.08 12.95
CA GLU A 360 -4.32 -25.74 13.43
C GLU A 360 -5.04 -25.42 14.74
N GLU A 361 -4.29 -24.98 15.75
CA GLU A 361 -4.81 -24.71 17.08
C GLU A 361 -4.05 -23.55 17.73
N TYR A 362 -4.78 -22.69 18.44
CA TYR A 362 -4.22 -21.66 19.31
C TYR A 362 -4.70 -21.89 20.74
N ILE A 363 -3.77 -22.24 21.62
CA ILE A 363 -4.02 -22.39 23.05
C ILE A 363 -3.66 -21.05 23.70
N ARG A 364 -4.68 -20.29 24.12
CA ARG A 364 -4.53 -18.92 24.67
C ARG A 364 -4.87 -18.90 26.15
N GLY A 365 -4.17 -18.06 26.91
CA GLY A 365 -4.49 -17.75 28.29
C GLY A 365 -3.25 -17.42 29.09
N THR A 366 -3.32 -17.64 30.39
CA THR A 366 -2.15 -17.52 31.26
C THR A 366 -1.18 -18.68 31.03
N VAL A 367 0.11 -18.46 31.26
CA VAL A 367 1.15 -19.50 31.20
C VAL A 367 0.74 -20.73 32.02
N GLY A 368 0.25 -20.55 33.24
CA GLY A 368 -0.19 -21.65 34.11
C GLY A 368 -1.37 -22.44 33.52
N SER A 369 -2.36 -21.77 32.92
CA SER A 369 -3.48 -22.45 32.24
C SER A 369 -3.02 -23.26 31.02
N ILE A 370 -2.04 -22.76 30.27
CA ILE A 370 -1.49 -23.46 29.11
C ILE A 370 -0.67 -24.68 29.56
N VAL A 371 0.14 -24.55 30.63
CA VAL A 371 0.87 -25.68 31.22
C VAL A 371 -0.10 -26.77 31.68
N ALA A 372 -1.22 -26.39 32.29
CA ALA A 372 -2.26 -27.33 32.72
C ALA A 372 -2.90 -28.07 31.54
N ASP A 373 -3.30 -27.36 30.47
CA ASP A 373 -3.85 -27.97 29.25
C ASP A 373 -2.83 -28.93 28.62
N LEU A 374 -1.62 -28.45 28.31
CA LEU A 374 -0.58 -29.26 27.67
C LEU A 374 -0.20 -30.50 28.49
N SER A 375 -0.25 -30.44 29.82
CA SER A 375 0.05 -31.58 30.70
C SER A 375 -1.03 -32.68 30.68
N GLN A 376 -2.27 -32.36 30.29
CA GLN A 376 -3.36 -33.33 30.19
C GLN A 376 -3.39 -34.06 28.84
N ARG A 377 -2.62 -33.60 27.86
CA ARG A 377 -2.61 -34.18 26.51
C ARG A 377 -1.71 -35.42 26.47
N ALA A 378 -2.25 -36.52 25.95
CA ALA A 378 -1.50 -37.77 25.80
C ALA A 378 -0.27 -37.62 24.87
N SER A 379 -0.36 -36.75 23.86
CA SER A 379 0.78 -36.35 23.04
C SER A 379 0.55 -34.97 22.44
N ILE A 380 1.64 -34.24 22.24
CA ILE A 380 1.66 -32.99 21.47
C ILE A 380 2.32 -33.35 20.14
N LYS A 381 1.71 -32.94 19.02
CA LYS A 381 2.21 -33.22 17.68
C LYS A 381 2.33 -31.93 16.89
N GLY A 382 3.19 -31.94 15.88
CA GLY A 382 3.32 -30.81 14.97
C GLY A 382 4.18 -29.67 15.49
N GLU A 383 4.41 -28.67 14.67
CA GLU A 383 5.31 -27.55 14.98
C GLU A 383 4.60 -26.50 15.84
N CYS A 384 5.31 -25.93 16.81
CA CYS A 384 4.76 -24.96 17.76
C CYS A 384 5.45 -23.60 17.62
N VAL A 385 4.65 -22.53 17.59
CA VAL A 385 5.08 -21.16 17.86
C VAL A 385 4.58 -20.77 19.24
N VAL A 386 5.49 -20.34 20.11
CA VAL A 386 5.17 -19.89 21.48
C VAL A 386 5.30 -18.37 21.51
N LEU A 387 4.24 -17.70 21.94
CA LEU A 387 4.20 -16.26 22.14
C LEU A 387 3.96 -15.97 23.61
N VAL A 388 4.75 -15.07 24.19
CA VAL A 388 4.62 -14.66 25.59
C VAL A 388 4.40 -13.15 25.59
N GLY A 389 3.33 -12.72 26.26
CA GLY A 389 3.05 -11.30 26.48
C GLY A 389 4.22 -10.61 27.17
N GLY A 390 4.38 -9.33 26.88
CA GLY A 390 5.37 -8.49 27.55
C GLY A 390 5.15 -8.43 29.06
N GLU A 391 6.16 -7.95 29.77
CA GLU A 391 6.00 -7.54 31.16
C GLU A 391 5.11 -6.29 31.20
N GLU A 392 3.95 -6.39 31.85
CA GLU A 392 3.04 -5.26 32.06
C GLU A 392 3.74 -4.24 32.98
N GLU A 393 3.79 -2.97 32.57
CA GLU A 393 4.18 -1.91 33.49
C GLU A 393 3.11 -1.78 34.59
N PRO A 394 3.49 -1.48 35.85
CA PRO A 394 2.51 -1.24 36.90
C PRO A 394 1.69 0.02 36.57
N GLY A 395 0.56 -0.12 35.88
CA GLY A 395 -0.31 1.00 35.51
C GLY A 395 -1.34 0.76 34.41
N ASP A 396 -1.18 -0.27 33.58
CA ASP A 396 -2.03 -0.48 32.38
C ASP A 396 -3.18 -1.49 32.57
N ALA A 397 -3.67 -1.66 33.82
CA ALA A 397 -4.80 -2.55 34.16
C ALA A 397 -6.16 -1.83 34.16
#